data_AF-A0A947BP58-F1
#
_entry.id   AF-A0A947BP58-F1
#
_cell.length_a   1.000
_cell.length_b   1.000
_cell.length_c   1.000
_cell.angle_alpha   90.00
_cell.angle_beta   90.00
_cell.angle_gamma   90.00
#
_symmetry.space_group_name_H-M   'P 1'
#
loop_
_entity.id
_entity.type
_entity.pdbx_description
1 polymer ?
#
loop_
_entity_poly.entity_id
_entity_poly.type
_entity_poly.pdbx_seq_one_letter_code
_entity_poly.pdbx_strand_id
1 'polypeptide(L)'
;IDERYDGGGAHLYLGVIKSLRPAALGGEPEIARGHFERAIEFSAGQNLMAKVLMAEFYARNVFDRELHDSLLASVLAESADYQGYVLANSLAKIEAEQLLAESGDFF
;
A
#
# COMPACT_ATOMS: atom_id res chain seq x y z
N ILE A 1 -1.43 -18.44 14.73
CA ILE A 1 -2.45 -17.65 14.01
C ILE A 1 -2.12 -17.79 12.54
N ASP A 2 -3.08 -18.14 11.70
CA ASP A 2 -2.87 -18.32 10.26
C ASP A 2 -2.69 -16.94 9.59
N GLU A 3 -1.55 -16.73 8.94
CA GLU A 3 -1.18 -15.47 8.28
C GLU A 3 -2.01 -15.17 7.03
N ARG A 4 -2.72 -16.17 6.50
CA ARG A 4 -3.55 -16.06 5.29
C ARG A 4 -5.00 -15.70 5.59
N TYR A 5 -5.38 -15.67 6.86
CA TYR A 5 -6.73 -15.27 7.26
C TYR A 5 -7.06 -13.86 6.72
N ASP A 6 -8.26 -13.69 6.17
CA ASP A 6 -8.73 -12.45 5.54
C ASP A 6 -7.81 -11.91 4.42
N GLY A 7 -7.24 -12.83 3.62
CA GLY A 7 -6.35 -12.46 2.51
C GLY A 7 -5.08 -11.75 2.96
N GLY A 8 -4.62 -12.00 4.19
CA GLY A 8 -3.44 -11.34 4.74
C GLY A 8 -3.71 -9.94 5.31
N GLY A 9 -4.97 -9.58 5.63
CA GLY A 9 -5.33 -8.26 6.16
C GLY A 9 -4.49 -7.80 7.37
N ALA A 10 -4.03 -8.72 8.22
CA ALA A 10 -3.12 -8.40 9.32
C ALA A 10 -1.77 -7.80 8.85
N HIS A 11 -1.27 -8.24 7.69
CA HIS A 11 -0.06 -7.69 7.09
C HIS A 11 -0.26 -6.26 6.62
N LEU A 12 -1.46 -5.90 6.13
CA LEU A 12 -1.77 -4.52 5.73
C LEU A 12 -1.57 -3.55 6.91
N TYR A 13 -2.16 -3.87 8.05
CA TYR A 13 -2.05 -3.05 9.26
C TYR A 13 -0.62 -3.03 9.83
N LEU A 14 0.08 -4.17 9.79
CA LEU A 14 1.47 -4.23 10.24
C LEU A 14 2.42 -3.41 9.34
N GLY A 15 2.18 -3.37 8.03
CA GLY A 15 2.92 -2.53 7.09
C GLY A 15 2.80 -1.04 7.45
N VAL A 16 1.58 -0.57 7.72
CA VAL A 16 1.34 0.81 8.16
C VAL A 16 2.05 1.08 9.50
N ILE A 17 1.80 0.26 10.52
CA ILE A 17 2.37 0.45 11.87
C ILE A 17 3.90 0.51 11.83
N LYS A 18 4.54 -0.35 11.03
CA LYS A 18 5.99 -0.39 10.89
C LYS A 18 6.58 0.81 10.12
N SER A 19 5.75 1.50 9.33
CA SER A 19 6.13 2.68 8.56
C SER A 19 5.93 4.01 9.29
N LEU A 20 5.13 4.02 10.37
CA LEU A 20 4.84 5.25 11.14
C LEU A 20 6.08 5.90 11.74
N ARG A 21 7.15 5.13 11.96
CA ARG A 21 8.44 5.65 12.43
C ARG A 21 9.34 5.94 11.22
N PRO A 22 9.72 7.21 10.99
CA PRO A 22 10.68 7.54 9.94
C PRO A 22 12.00 6.77 10.07
N ALA A 23 12.61 6.39 8.95
CA ALA A 23 13.90 5.72 8.95
C ALA A 23 14.98 6.51 9.70
N ALA A 24 14.98 7.85 9.55
CA ALA A 24 15.89 8.76 10.26
C ALA A 24 15.75 8.72 11.80
N LEU A 25 14.62 8.22 12.32
CA LEU A 25 14.35 8.05 13.75
C LEU A 25 14.42 6.57 14.20
N GLY A 26 15.10 5.72 13.41
CA GLY A 26 15.25 4.29 13.71
C GLY A 26 14.03 3.45 13.35
N GLY A 27 13.26 3.86 12.34
CA GLY A 27 12.25 3.02 11.70
C GLY A 27 12.85 1.88 10.88
N GLU A 28 12.04 0.86 10.58
CA GLU A 28 12.44 -0.35 9.84
C GLU A 28 11.64 -0.47 8.53
N PRO A 29 11.87 0.42 7.54
CA PRO A 29 11.03 0.50 6.33
C PRO A 29 11.01 -0.80 5.53
N GLU A 30 12.11 -1.56 5.51
CA GLU A 30 12.17 -2.85 4.81
C GLU A 30 11.27 -3.93 5.46
N ILE A 31 11.07 -3.87 6.79
CA ILE A 31 10.11 -4.76 7.44
C ILE A 31 8.70 -4.38 7.05
N ALA A 32 8.40 -3.08 6.98
CA ALA A 32 7.10 -2.61 6.53
C ALA A 32 6.80 -3.03 5.08
N ARG A 33 7.78 -2.88 4.19
CA ARG A 33 7.71 -3.35 2.80
C ARG A 33 7.35 -4.83 2.72
N GLY A 34 8.05 -5.68 3.47
CA GLY A 34 7.78 -7.12 3.48
C GLY A 34 6.37 -7.47 3.97
N HIS A 35 5.75 -6.63 4.81
CA HIS A 35 4.34 -6.78 5.16
C HIS A 35 3.41 -6.39 4.00
N PHE A 36 3.65 -5.26 3.34
CA PHE A 36 2.84 -4.87 2.18
C PHE A 36 2.92 -5.89 1.04
N GLU A 37 4.11 -6.39 0.71
CA GLU A 37 4.32 -7.41 -0.32
C GLU A 37 3.54 -8.69 -0.01
N ARG A 38 3.54 -9.16 1.25
CA ARG A 38 2.75 -10.31 1.68
C ARG A 38 1.24 -10.06 1.61
N ALA A 39 0.78 -8.86 1.95
CA ALA A 39 -0.64 -8.50 1.81
C ALA A 39 -1.10 -8.52 0.34
N ILE A 40 -0.23 -8.06 -0.57
CA ILE A 40 -0.48 -8.14 -2.02
C ILE A 40 -0.49 -9.60 -2.46
N GLU A 41 0.48 -10.41 -2.04
CA GLU A 41 0.57 -11.83 -2.39
C GLU A 41 -0.66 -12.63 -1.91
N PHE A 42 -1.03 -12.48 -0.63
CA PHE A 42 -2.11 -13.25 -0.03
C PHE A 42 -3.50 -12.85 -0.51
N SER A 43 -3.68 -11.60 -0.94
CA SER A 43 -4.89 -11.16 -1.64
C SER A 43 -4.86 -11.47 -3.14
N ALA A 44 -3.81 -12.12 -3.65
CA ALA A 44 -3.56 -12.33 -5.09
C ALA A 44 -3.65 -11.01 -5.89
N GLY A 45 -3.25 -9.89 -5.29
CA GLY A 45 -3.32 -8.56 -5.86
C GLY A 45 -4.72 -7.93 -5.91
N GLN A 46 -5.73 -8.61 -5.38
CA GLN A 46 -7.13 -8.15 -5.43
C GLN A 46 -7.45 -7.07 -4.41
N ASN A 47 -6.67 -6.96 -3.32
CA ASN A 47 -6.79 -5.88 -2.36
C ASN A 47 -5.88 -4.70 -2.79
N LEU A 48 -6.43 -3.77 -3.55
CA LEU A 48 -5.69 -2.63 -4.10
C LEU A 48 -5.16 -1.68 -3.01
N MET A 49 -5.83 -1.66 -1.84
CA MET A 49 -5.41 -0.84 -0.71
C MET A 49 -4.00 -1.17 -0.23
N ALA A 50 -3.53 -2.41 -0.41
CA ALA A 50 -2.16 -2.80 -0.09
C ALA A 50 -1.12 -2.02 -0.90
N LYS A 51 -1.39 -1.74 -2.17
CA LYS A 51 -0.49 -0.95 -3.02
C LYS A 51 -0.55 0.54 -2.68
N VAL A 52 -1.74 1.07 -2.38
CA VAL A 52 -1.92 2.47 -1.98
C VAL A 52 -1.16 2.76 -0.70
N LEU A 53 -1.37 1.95 0.34
CA LEU A 53 -0.68 2.13 1.62
C LEU A 53 0.83 1.90 1.50
N MET A 54 1.28 1.00 0.61
CA MET A 54 2.71 0.87 0.33
C MET A 54 3.29 2.14 -0.32
N ALA A 55 2.58 2.76 -1.26
CA ALA A 55 3.01 4.02 -1.86
C ALA A 55 3.09 5.15 -0.82
N GLU A 56 2.03 5.31 -0.01
CA GLU A 56 1.94 6.37 0.99
C GLU A 56 2.94 6.20 2.13
N PHE A 57 3.07 5.00 2.69
CA PHE A 57 3.80 4.79 3.93
C PHE A 57 5.24 4.27 3.72
N TYR A 58 5.50 3.50 2.65
CA TYR A 58 6.85 3.04 2.34
C TYR A 58 7.54 3.95 1.32
N ALA A 59 6.98 4.10 0.11
CA ALA A 59 7.68 4.77 -0.99
C ALA A 59 7.99 6.24 -0.68
N ARG A 60 7.06 6.98 -0.08
CA ARG A 60 7.31 8.35 0.44
C ARG A 60 8.40 8.38 1.52
N ASN A 61 8.43 7.40 2.43
CA ASN A 61 9.40 7.37 3.53
C ASN A 61 10.84 7.17 3.03
N VAL A 62 11.01 6.36 1.99
CA VAL A 62 12.32 6.09 1.35
C VAL A 62 12.62 7.04 0.19
N PHE A 63 11.79 8.05 -0.04
CA PHE A 63 11.90 9.03 -1.13
C PHE A 63 11.97 8.39 -2.54
N ASP A 64 11.27 7.27 -2.75
CA ASP A 64 11.19 6.58 -4.05
C ASP A 64 9.93 7.00 -4.83
N ARG A 65 10.07 8.06 -5.62
CA ARG A 65 8.99 8.60 -6.45
C ARG A 65 8.54 7.63 -7.54
N GLU A 66 9.46 6.90 -8.15
CA GLU A 66 9.14 5.97 -9.25
C GLU A 66 8.28 4.82 -8.75
N LEU A 67 8.63 4.25 -7.59
CA LEU A 67 7.82 3.24 -6.92
C LEU A 67 6.45 3.79 -6.51
N HIS A 68 6.41 4.99 -5.93
CA HIS A 68 5.15 5.64 -5.54
C HIS A 68 4.20 5.78 -6.73
N ASP A 69 4.65 6.44 -7.80
CA ASP A 69 3.80 6.76 -8.94
C ASP A 69 3.37 5.48 -9.70
N SER A 70 4.26 4.48 -9.80
CA SER A 70 3.95 3.20 -10.47
C SER A 70 2.92 2.36 -9.71
N LEU A 71 3.00 2.30 -8.37
CA LEU A 71 2.02 1.59 -7.54
C LEU A 71 0.63 2.22 -7.71
N LEU A 72 0.53 3.54 -7.59
CA LEU A 72 -0.75 4.26 -7.69
C LEU A 72 -1.33 4.18 -9.10
N ALA A 73 -0.51 4.32 -10.15
CA ALA A 73 -0.97 4.14 -11.53
C ALA A 73 -1.52 2.73 -11.76
N SER A 74 -0.89 1.69 -11.17
CA SER A 74 -1.40 0.32 -11.26
C SER A 74 -2.76 0.14 -10.58
N VAL A 75 -3.01 0.83 -9.46
CA VAL A 75 -4.30 0.81 -8.76
C VAL A 75 -5.39 1.46 -9.62
N LEU A 76 -5.08 2.58 -10.27
CA LEU A 76 -6.03 3.27 -11.15
C LEU A 76 -6.39 2.46 -12.40
N ALA A 77 -5.43 1.71 -12.95
CA ALA A 77 -5.64 0.87 -14.11
C ALA A 77 -6.47 -0.40 -13.82
N GLU A 78 -6.50 -0.88 -12.58
CA GLU A 78 -7.13 -2.16 -12.20
C GLU A 78 -8.63 -2.03 -11.92
N SER A 79 -9.39 -3.13 -12.07
CA SER A 79 -10.81 -3.15 -11.69
C SER A 79 -10.98 -3.04 -10.17
N ALA A 80 -11.97 -2.28 -9.70
CA ALA A 80 -12.35 -2.29 -8.29
C ALA A 80 -13.26 -3.48 -7.93
N ASP A 81 -13.85 -4.15 -8.93
CA ASP A 81 -14.91 -5.15 -8.75
C ASP A 81 -14.35 -6.55 -8.44
N TYR A 82 -13.69 -6.66 -7.30
CA TYR A 82 -13.29 -7.94 -6.73
C TYR A 82 -14.21 -8.30 -5.56
N GLN A 83 -14.80 -9.49 -5.61
CA GLN A 83 -15.67 -9.98 -4.55
C GLN A 83 -14.93 -9.98 -3.21
N GLY A 84 -15.51 -9.31 -2.20
CA GLY A 84 -14.88 -9.12 -0.89
C GLY A 84 -14.03 -7.85 -0.74
N TYR A 85 -13.66 -7.18 -1.84
CA TYR A 85 -12.82 -5.98 -1.84
C TYR A 85 -13.44 -4.76 -2.52
N VAL A 86 -14.65 -4.85 -3.09
CA VAL A 86 -15.28 -3.75 -3.85
C VAL A 86 -15.21 -2.39 -3.14
N LEU A 87 -15.60 -2.34 -1.86
CA LEU A 87 -15.56 -1.09 -1.09
C LEU A 87 -14.12 -0.59 -0.86
N ALA A 88 -13.24 -1.49 -0.40
CA ALA A 88 -11.85 -1.16 -0.12
C ALA A 88 -11.11 -0.68 -1.39
N ASN A 89 -11.36 -1.34 -2.52
CA ASN A 89 -10.76 -0.99 -3.80
C ASN A 89 -11.34 0.30 -4.37
N SER A 90 -12.63 0.55 -4.22
CA SER A 90 -13.23 1.83 -4.63
C SER A 90 -12.59 3.00 -3.87
N LEU A 91 -12.36 2.82 -2.56
CA LEU A 91 -11.65 3.80 -1.74
C LEU A 91 -10.18 3.92 -2.17
N ALA A 92 -9.49 2.80 -2.39
CA ALA A 92 -8.10 2.78 -2.83
C ALA A 92 -7.88 3.58 -4.13
N LYS A 93 -8.83 3.54 -5.08
CA LYS A 93 -8.73 4.34 -6.31
C LYS A 93 -8.86 5.84 -6.04
N ILE A 94 -9.78 6.25 -5.17
CA ILE A 94 -9.93 7.66 -4.76
C ILE A 94 -8.65 8.17 -4.10
N GLU A 95 -8.10 7.39 -3.16
CA GLU A 95 -6.85 7.76 -2.47
C GLU A 95 -5.66 7.78 -3.43
N ALA A 96 -5.59 6.86 -4.40
CA ALA A 96 -4.53 6.84 -5.39
C ALA A 96 -4.54 8.09 -6.30
N GLU A 97 -5.73 8.58 -6.69
CA GLU A 97 -5.85 9.84 -7.45
C GLU A 97 -5.34 11.03 -6.63
N GLN A 98 -5.70 11.10 -5.34
CA GLN A 98 -5.27 12.17 -4.44
C GLN A 98 -3.75 12.14 -4.23
N LEU A 99 -3.18 10.98 -3.90
CA LEU A 99 -1.75 10.84 -3.64
C LEU A 99 -0.89 11.14 -4.88
N LEU A 100 -1.36 10.79 -6.09
CA LEU A 100 -0.68 11.17 -7.34
C LEU A 100 -0.73 12.68 -7.59
N ALA A 101 -1.88 13.32 -7.33
CA ALA A 101 -2.00 14.77 -7.48
C ALA A 101 -1.06 15.53 -6.54
N GLU A 102 -0.84 15.00 -5.33
CA GLU A 102 0.07 15.56 -4.32
C GLU A 102 1.54 15.17 -4.52
N SER A 103 1.86 14.25 -5.45
CA SER A 103 3.21 13.67 -5.62
C SER A 103 4.27 14.76 -5.82
N GLY A 104 3.97 15.80 -6.61
CA GLY A 104 4.89 16.92 -6.88
C GLY A 104 5.17 17.85 -5.70
N ASP A 105 4.32 17.84 -4.67
CA ASP A 105 4.54 18.63 -3.45
C ASP A 105 5.37 17.88 -2.41
N PHE A 106 5.43 16.55 -2.51
CA PHE A 106 6.15 15.68 -1.57
C PHE A 106 7.58 15.33 -2.03
N PHE A 107 7.79 15.15 -3.33
CA PHE A 107 9.06 14.75 -3.95
C PHE A 107 9.66 15.87 -4.80
#